data_AF-A0A2I0B2I0-F1
#
_entry.id   AF-A0A2I0B2I0-F1
#
_cell.length_a   1.000
_cell.length_b   1.000
_cell.length_c   1.000
_cell.angle_alpha   90.00
_cell.angle_beta   90.00
_cell.angle_gamma   90.00
#
_symmetry.space_group_name_H-M   'P 1'
#
loop_
_entity.id
_entity.type
_entity.pdbx_description
1 polymer ?
#
loop_
_entity_poly.entity_id
_entity_poly.type
_entity_poly.pdbx_seq_one_letter_code
_entity_poly.pdbx_strand_id
1 'polypeptide(L)' 'MGFRDPVAFNKVLVAKQGWRMITHPNSLVVRVFKAKYFPKSDIMNAQLGSNPSYAWRSIIWEEIYCCIE' A
#
# COMPACT_ATOMS: atom_id res chain seq x y z
N MET A 1 25.68 13.26 -1.55
CA MET A 1 25.42 12.07 -0.72
C MET A 1 23.91 11.82 -0.78
N GLY A 2 23.32 11.35 -1.88
CA GLY A 2 23.65 10.12 -2.60
C GLY A 2 22.88 8.99 -1.91
N PHE A 3 21.65 8.73 -2.37
CA PHE A 3 20.73 7.73 -1.80
C PHE A 3 21.49 6.43 -1.49
N ARG A 4 21.61 6.11 -0.20
CA ARG A 4 22.45 5.00 0.30
C ARG A 4 21.94 3.62 -0.11
N ASP A 5 20.67 3.53 -0.52
CA ASP A 5 20.10 2.36 -1.17
C ASP A 5 18.77 2.75 -1.85
N PRO A 6 18.64 2.63 -3.19
CA PRO A 6 17.42 3.00 -3.91
C PRO A 6 16.23 2.08 -3.57
N VAL A 7 16.49 0.84 -3.12
CA VAL A 7 15.45 -0.09 -2.70
C VAL A 7 14.84 0.39 -1.38
N ALA A 8 15.66 0.69 -0.37
CA ALA A 8 15.21 1.24 0.90
C ALA A 8 14.46 2.58 0.74
N PHE A 9 14.87 3.43 -0.19
CA PHE A 9 14.16 4.67 -0.47
C PHE A 9 12.77 4.42 -1.07
N ASN A 10 12.66 3.52 -2.05
CA ASN A 10 11.37 3.12 -2.60
C ASN A 10 10.45 2.53 -1.54
N LYS A 11 11.00 1.75 -0.60
CA LYS A 11 10.24 1.19 0.51
C LYS A 11 9.61 2.28 1.39
N VAL A 12 10.44 3.22 1.87
CA VAL A 12 9.96 4.36 2.66
C VAL A 12 8.92 5.19 1.91
N LEU A 13 9.08 5.36 0.60
CA LEU A 13 8.08 6.04 -0.22
C LEU A 13 6.75 5.29 -0.26
N VAL A 14 6.77 3.97 -0.47
CA VAL A 14 5.57 3.11 -0.47
C VAL A 14 4.90 3.17 0.89
N ALA A 15 5.66 3.02 1.97
CA ALA A 15 5.13 3.10 3.33
C ALA A 15 4.49 4.46 3.63
N LYS A 16 5.10 5.55 3.17
CA LYS A 16 4.52 6.90 3.30
C LYS A 16 3.20 7.05 2.54
N GLN A 17 3.04 6.39 1.38
CA GLN A 17 1.77 6.38 0.66
C GLN A 17 0.74 5.49 1.36
N GLY A 18 1.16 4.32 1.85
CA GLY A 18 0.35 3.41 2.67
C GLY A 18 -0.24 4.12 3.89
N TRP A 19 0.61 4.79 4.66
CA TRP A 19 0.21 5.62 5.78
C TRP A 19 -0.82 6.69 5.40
N ARG A 20 -0.61 7.41 4.29
CA ARG A 20 -1.58 8.42 3.82
C ARG A 20 -2.93 7.82 3.45
N MET A 21 -2.95 6.61 2.91
CA MET A 21 -4.19 5.90 2.60
C MET A 21 -4.96 5.52 3.87
N ILE A 22 -4.24 5.15 4.94
CA ILE A 22 -4.82 4.85 6.25
C ILE A 22 -5.35 6.13 6.92
N THR A 23 -4.57 7.22 6.93
CA THR A 23 -4.98 8.46 7.61
C THR A 23 -5.99 9.30 6.83
N HIS A 24 -6.08 9.15 5.50
CA HIS A 24 -7.00 9.88 4.63
C HIS A 24 -7.88 8.95 3.79
N PRO A 25 -8.79 8.19 4.42
CA PRO A 25 -9.58 7.17 3.74
C PRO A 25 -10.58 7.75 2.71
N ASN A 26 -10.89 9.04 2.81
CA ASN A 26 -11.80 9.73 1.90
C ASN A 26 -11.11 10.29 0.65
N SER A 27 -9.80 10.14 0.51
CA SER A 27 -9.08 10.57 -0.70
C SER A 27 -9.54 9.79 -1.92
N LEU A 28 -9.49 10.42 -3.10
CA LEU A 28 -9.88 9.80 -4.36
C LEU A 28 -9.08 8.53 -4.65
N VAL A 29 -7.77 8.55 -4.33
CA VAL A 29 -6.89 7.38 -4.42
C VAL A 29 -7.42 6.22 -3.58
N VAL A 30 -7.75 6.45 -2.30
CA VAL A 30 -8.24 5.37 -1.44
C VAL A 30 -9.58 4.85 -1.93
N ARG A 31 -10.47 5.72 -2.39
CA ARG A 31 -11.79 5.30 -2.92
C ARG A 31 -11.65 4.43 -4.17
N VAL A 32 -10.75 4.78 -5.09
CA VAL A 32 -10.47 3.98 -6.30
C VAL A 32 -9.85 2.64 -5.92
N PHE A 33 -8.86 2.63 -5.04
CA PHE A 33 -8.22 1.40 -4.57
C PHE A 33 -9.21 0.51 -3.80
N LYS A 34 -10.04 1.09 -2.93
CA LYS A 34 -11.10 0.41 -2.18
C LYS A 34 -12.07 -0.27 -3.13
N ALA A 35 -12.61 0.47 -4.10
CA ALA A 35 -13.54 -0.09 -5.08
C ALA A 35 -12.95 -1.25 -5.88
N LYS A 36 -11.65 -1.21 -6.18
CA LYS A 36 -10.98 -2.23 -6.99
C LYS A 36 -10.48 -3.44 -6.22
N TYR A 37 -9.95 -3.24 -5.01
CA TYR A 37 -9.17 -4.26 -4.30
C TYR A 37 -9.72 -4.66 -2.94
N PHE A 38 -10.45 -3.78 -2.25
CA PHE A 38 -11.00 -4.05 -0.91
C PHE A 38 -12.37 -3.39 -0.70
N PRO A 39 -13.39 -3.69 -1.53
CA PRO A 39 -14.64 -2.94 -1.54
C PRO A 39 -15.47 -3.13 -0.25
N LYS A 40 -15.27 -4.25 0.45
CA LYS A 40 -15.99 -4.63 1.67
C LYS A 40 -15.12 -4.64 2.93
N SER A 41 -13.86 -4.22 2.82
CA SER A 41 -12.91 -4.24 3.92
C SER A 41 -12.10 -2.92 3.96
N ASP A 42 -11.16 -2.86 4.89
CA ASP A 42 -10.20 -1.77 5.03
C ASP A 42 -8.83 -2.19 4.53
N ILE A 43 -7.95 -1.22 4.30
CA ILE A 43 -6.63 -1.47 3.70
C ILE A 43 -5.80 -2.47 4.51
N MET A 44 -5.92 -2.50 5.85
CA MET A 44 -5.24 -3.47 6.72
C MET A 44 -5.78 -4.89 6.60
N ASN A 45 -7.03 -5.05 6.17
CA ASN A 45 -7.69 -6.34 5.95
C ASN A 45 -7.80 -6.67 4.44
N ALA A 46 -7.07 -5.93 3.60
CA ALA A 46 -7.14 -6.10 2.17
C ALA A 46 -6.30 -7.29 1.72
N GLN A 47 -6.86 -8.12 0.84
CA GLN A 47 -6.17 -9.27 0.29
C GLN A 47 -5.56 -8.94 -1.07
N LEU A 48 -4.48 -9.63 -1.42
CA LEU A 48 -3.79 -9.42 -2.71
C LEU A 48 -4.69 -9.75 -3.91
N GLY A 49 -5.62 -10.71 -3.76
CA GLY A 49 -6.52 -11.15 -4.82
C GLY A 49 -5.81 -11.88 -5.96
N SER A 50 -6.54 -12.17 -7.05
CA SER A 50 -6.06 -13.01 -8.16
C SER A 50 -5.22 -12.24 -9.21
N ASN A 51 -5.42 -10.92 -9.35
CA ASN A 51 -4.66 -10.12 -10.33
C ASN A 51 -4.33 -8.70 -9.81
N PRO A 52 -3.44 -8.58 -8.82
CA PRO A 52 -3.02 -7.30 -8.27
C PRO A 52 -2.23 -6.49 -9.31
N SER A 53 -2.39 -5.16 -9.31
CA SER A 53 -1.43 -4.30 -10.03
C SER A 53 -0.09 -4.32 -9.31
N TYR A 54 0.98 -3.97 -10.01
CA TYR A 54 2.31 -3.86 -9.38
C TYR A 54 2.32 -2.92 -8.18
N ALA A 55 1.66 -1.76 -8.31
CA ALA A 55 1.50 -0.80 -7.22
C ALA A 55 0.75 -1.42 -6.02
N TRP A 56 -0.37 -2.11 -6.28
CA TRP A 56 -1.14 -2.78 -5.22
C TRP A 56 -0.35 -3.87 -4.52
N ARG A 57 0.41 -4.67 -5.27
CA ARG A 57 1.28 -5.70 -4.72
C ARG A 57 2.34 -5.10 -3.81
N SER A 58 2.97 -3.99 -4.21
CA SER A 58 3.97 -3.30 -3.41
C SER A 58 3.39 -2.73 -2.11
N ILE A 59 2.19 -2.12 -2.17
CA ILE A 59 1.50 -1.57 -0.99
C ILE A 59 1.13 -2.69 -0.01
N ILE A 60 0.52 -3.78 -0.49
CA ILE A 60 0.15 -4.92 0.35
C ILE A 60 1.37 -5.56 1.02
N TRP A 61 2.46 -5.76 0.29
CA TRP A 61 3.67 -6.39 0.82
C TRP A 61 4.33 -5.56 1.91
N GLU A 62 4.47 -4.25 1.68
CA GLU A 62 5.15 -3.36 2.63
C GLU A 62 4.29 -2.99 3.84
N GLU A 63 2.97 -2.85 3.67
CA GLU A 63 2.11 -2.36 4.76
C GLU A 63 1.44 -3.48 5.57
N ILE A 64 1.11 -4.61 4.95
CA ILE A 64 0.40 -5.70 5.62
C ILE A 64 1.35 -6.83 6.00
N TYR A 65 2.20 -7.28 5.07
CA TYR A 65 3.06 -8.44 5.32
C TYR A 65 4.29 -8.07 6.17
N CYS A 66 4.88 -6.88 6.00
CA CYS A 66 6.03 -6.46 6.80
C CYS A 66 5.72 -6.18 8.29
N CYS A 67 4.45 -6.02 8.67
CA CYS A 67 4.04 -5.90 10.08
C CYS A 67 3.71 -7.26 10.75
N ILE A 68 3.72 -8.36 9.99
CA ILE A 68 3.40 -9.71 10.47
C ILE A 68 4.68 -10.54 10.74
N GLU A 69 5.84 -10.12 10.22
CA GLU A 69 7.18 -10.57 10.65
C GLU A 69 7.78 -9.62 11.70
#